data_AF-A0A9P3MI90-F1
#
_entry.id   AF-A0A9P3MI90-F1
#
_cell.length_a   1.000
_cell.length_b   1.000
_cell.length_c   1.000
_cell.angle_alpha   90.00
_cell.angle_beta   90.00
_cell.angle_gamma   90.00
#
_symmetry.space_group_name_H-M   'P 1'
#
loop_
_entity.id
_entity.type
_entity.pdbx_description
1 polymer ?
#
loop_
_entity_poly.entity_id
_entity_poly.type
_entity_poly.pdbx_seq_one_letter_code
_entity_poly.pdbx_strand_id
1 'polypeptide(L)' 'MVNAQKGILIECDIPMAQYIIFLDSKRGGAEKFILQVLDDTHMLIHAEAADMVQKMCRDWMDANTYEKPT' A
#
# COMPACT_ATOMS: atom_id res chain seq x y z
N MET A 1 -3.81 7.09 28.07
CA MET A 1 -2.50 6.73 27.49
C MET A 1 -2.59 7.01 26.00
N VAL A 2 -1.73 7.87 25.46
CA VAL A 2 -1.73 8.25 24.02
C VAL A 2 -0.54 7.57 23.36
N ASN A 3 -0.77 6.91 22.23
CA ASN A 3 0.29 6.35 21.40
C ASN A 3 0.37 7.18 20.11
N ALA A 4 1.51 7.80 19.84
CA ALA A 4 1.75 8.57 18.63
C ALA A 4 2.86 7.88 17.83
N GLN A 5 2.53 7.41 16.64
CA GLN A 5 3.48 6.81 15.69
C GLN A 5 3.63 7.71 14.48
N LYS A 6 4.87 7.85 14.01
CA LYS A 6 5.18 8.51 12.74
C LYS A 6 5.00 7.51 11.61
N GLY A 7 4.38 7.94 10.52
CA GLY A 7 4.15 7.12 9.34
C GLY A 7 3.75 8.00 8.16
N ILE A 8 3.47 7.35 7.03
CA ILE A 8 2.94 8.00 5.84
C ILE A 8 1.47 7.58 5.69
N LEU A 9 0.62 8.59 5.51
CA LEU A 9 -0.78 8.40 5.16
C LEU A 9 -0.89 8.15 3.65
N ILE A 10 -1.54 7.06 3.29
CA ILE A 10 -1.91 6.74 1.91
C ILE A 10 -3.40 6.95 1.76
N GLU A 11 -3.80 7.68 0.72
CA GLU A 11 -5.15 7.78 0.19
C GLU A 11 -5.16 7.19 -1.21
N CYS A 12 -6.05 6.23 -1.47
CA CYS A 12 -6.18 5.58 -2.78
C CYS A 12 -7.59 4.99 -2.96
N ASP A 13 -7.91 4.56 -4.17
CA ASP A 13 -9.15 3.84 -4.47
C ASP A 13 -9.16 2.43 -3.84
N ILE A 14 -10.37 1.89 -3.65
CA ILE A 14 -10.59 0.62 -2.95
C ILE A 14 -9.77 -0.54 -3.56
N PRO A 15 -9.69 -0.73 -4.89
CA PRO A 15 -8.90 -1.81 -5.48
C PRO A 15 -7.41 -1.70 -5.14
N MET A 16 -6.85 -0.48 -5.16
CA MET A 16 -5.46 -0.25 -4.80
C MET A 16 -5.22 -0.50 -3.31
N ALA A 17 -6.14 -0.06 -2.45
CA ALA A 17 -6.06 -0.35 -1.01
C ALA A 17 -6.03 -1.85 -0.73
N GLN A 18 -6.91 -2.63 -1.37
CA GLN A 18 -6.93 -4.09 -1.26
C GLN A 18 -5.65 -4.74 -1.80
N TYR A 19 -5.09 -4.22 -2.89
CA TYR A 19 -3.81 -4.68 -3.42
C TYR A 19 -2.67 -4.44 -2.42
N ILE A 20 -2.59 -3.25 -1.81
CA ILE A 20 -1.58 -2.93 -0.80
C ILE A 20 -1.71 -3.84 0.43
N ILE A 21 -2.93 -4.09 0.92
CA ILE A 21 -3.20 -5.02 2.02
C ILE A 21 -2.75 -6.44 1.66
N PHE A 22 -3.00 -6.87 0.42
CA PHE A 22 -2.54 -8.17 -0.06
C PHE A 22 -1.00 -8.25 -0.11
N LEU A 23 -0.31 -7.19 -0.53
CA LEU A 23 1.15 -7.13 -0.50
C LEU A 23 1.72 -7.23 0.92
N ASP A 24 1.08 -6.58 1.89
CA ASP A 24 1.46 -6.69 3.31
C ASP A 24 1.19 -8.10 3.87
N SER A 25 0.08 -8.73 3.48
CA SER A 25 -0.28 -10.08 3.92
C SER A 25 0.72 -11.15 3.49
N LYS A 26 1.47 -10.92 2.40
CA LYS A 26 2.54 -11.79 1.92
C LYS A 26 3.82 -11.68 2.74
N ARG A 27 3.94 -10.68 3.60
CA ARG A 27 5.13 -10.42 4.42
C ARG A 27 4.96 -10.98 5.82
N GLY A 28 6.06 -11.50 6.38
CA GLY A 28 6.07 -12.12 7.70
C GLY A 28 6.49 -11.12 8.79
N GLY A 29 5.78 -11.13 9.93
CA GLY A 29 6.20 -10.50 11.17
C GLY A 29 6.75 -9.08 11.03
N ALA A 30 8.06 -8.93 11.21
CA ALA A 30 8.77 -7.65 11.20
C ALA A 30 8.86 -6.97 9.82
N GLU A 31 8.55 -7.69 8.73
CA GLU A 31 8.55 -7.11 7.37
C GLU A 31 7.22 -6.45 7.00
N LYS A 32 6.19 -6.57 7.85
CA LYS A 32 4.93 -5.85 7.64
C LYS A 32 5.17 -4.35 7.69
N PHE A 33 4.54 -3.66 6.75
CA PHE A 33 4.70 -2.22 6.59
C PHE A 33 3.43 -1.43 6.85
N ILE A 34 2.25 -2.09 6.91
CA ILE A 34 1.00 -1.43 7.31
C ILE A 34 0.97 -1.30 8.84
N LEU A 35 0.89 -0.05 9.32
CA LEU A 35 0.69 0.26 10.74
C LEU A 35 -0.78 0.11 11.11
N GLN A 36 -1.66 0.71 10.32
CA GLN A 36 -3.10 0.69 10.57
C GLN A 36 -3.90 0.96 9.30
N VAL A 37 -4.96 0.18 9.07
CA VAL A 37 -6.01 0.52 8.09
C VAL A 37 -7.02 1.43 8.79
N LEU A 38 -7.26 2.62 8.24
CA LEU A 38 -8.12 3.64 8.85
C LEU A 38 -9.56 3.51 8.34
N ASP A 39 -9.71 3.30 7.03
CA ASP A 39 -10.97 3.00 6.34
C ASP A 39 -10.66 2.29 5.00
N ASP A 40 -11.66 2.19 4.11
CA ASP A 40 -11.55 1.47 2.83
C ASP A 40 -10.61 2.14 1.81
N THR A 41 -10.27 3.41 2.03
CA THR A 41 -9.46 4.25 1.12
C THR A 41 -8.21 4.83 1.77
N HIS A 42 -8.11 4.76 3.10
CA HIS A 42 -7.01 5.33 3.88
C HIS A 42 -6.30 4.29 4.74
N MET A 43 -4.97 4.35 4.72
CA MET A 43 -4.12 3.55 5.61
C MET A 43 -2.85 4.29 6.00
N LEU A 44 -2.33 3.96 7.18
CA LEU A 44 -1.05 4.45 7.68
C LEU A 44 0.00 3.36 7.53
N ILE A 45 1.14 3.71 6.92
CA ILE A 45 2.27 2.80 6.70
C ILE A 45 3.57 3.32 7.32
N HIS A 46 4.54 2.43 7.48
CA HIS A 46 5.92 2.78 7.78
C HIS A 46 6.53 3.64 6.65
N ALA A 47 7.28 4.69 7.02
CA ALA A 47 7.81 5.64 6.05
C ALA A 47 8.83 5.00 5.10
N GLU A 48 9.59 4.01 5.59
CA GLU A 48 10.60 3.27 4.84
C GLU A 48 10.00 2.43 3.70
N ALA A 49 8.70 2.12 3.77
CA ALA A 49 8.00 1.31 2.79
C ALA A 49 7.37 2.13 1.65
N ALA A 50 7.32 3.46 1.75
CA ALA A 50 6.58 4.28 0.80
C ALA A 50 7.07 4.15 -0.65
N ASP A 51 8.39 4.21 -0.88
CA ASP A 51 8.97 4.08 -2.22
C ASP A 51 8.68 2.69 -2.83
N MET A 52 8.74 1.66 -1.99
CA MET A 52 8.44 0.27 -2.37
C MET A 52 6.97 0.12 -2.77
N VAL A 53 6.05 0.61 -1.93
CA VAL A 53 4.61 0.55 -2.21
C VAL A 53 4.29 1.32 -3.49
N GLN A 54 4.84 2.52 -3.65
CA GLN A 54 4.60 3.34 -4.84
C GLN A 54 5.11 2.65 -6.12
N LYS A 55 6.29 1.99 -6.06
CA LYS A 55 6.79 1.22 -7.19
C LYS A 55 5.89 0.03 -7.52
N MET A 56 5.49 -0.76 -6.51
CA MET A 56 4.65 -1.94 -6.73
C MET A 56 3.26 -1.59 -7.27
N CYS A 57 2.70 -0.45 -6.87
CA CYS A 57 1.43 0.05 -7.40
C CYS A 57 1.56 0.48 -8.88
N ARG A 58 2.65 1.17 -9.25
CA ARG A 58 2.95 1.51 -10.65
C ARG A 58 3.10 0.26 -11.52
N ASP A 59 3.95 -0.68 -11.09
CA ASP A 59 4.19 -1.92 -11.82
C ASP A 59 2.88 -2.72 -12.01
N TRP A 60 2.00 -2.74 -11.00
CA TRP A 60 0.70 -3.40 -11.07
C TRP A 60 -0.26 -2.68 -12.01
N MET A 61 -0.30 -1.35 -11.97
CA MET A 61 -1.13 -0.55 -12.89
C MET A 61 -0.69 -0.75 -14.34
N ASP A 62 0.61 -0.70 -14.62
CA ASP A 62 1.17 -0.88 -15.96
C ASP A 62 0.84 -2.28 -16.51
N ALA A 63 0.98 -3.33 -15.67
CA ALA A 63 0.66 -4.70 -16.06
C ALA A 63 -0.84 -4.97 -16.33
N ASN A 64 -1.73 -4.15 -15.77
CA ASN A 64 -3.18 -4.26 -15.95
C ASN A 64 -3.74 -3.22 -16.92
N THR A 65 -2.91 -2.31 -17.42
CA THR A 65 -3.33 -1.31 -18.40
C THR A 65 -3.40 -1.96 -19.78
N TYR A 66 -4.57 -1.82 -20.43
CA TYR A 66 -4.73 -2.30 -21.80
C TYR A 66 -3.86 -1.50 -22.76
N GLU A 67 -2.99 -2.21 -23.49
CA GLU A 67 -2.27 -1.66 -24.63
C GLU A 67 -2.93 -2.13 -25.93
N LYS A 68 -3.21 -1.18 -26.83
CA LYS A 68 -3.79 -1.51 -28.14
C LYS A 68 -2.80 -2.38 -28.93
N PRO A 69 -3.24 -3.50 -29.53
CA PRO A 69 -2.42 -4.24 -30.49
C PRO A 69 -2.10 -3.35 -31.70
N THR A 70 -0.82 -3.28 -32.06
CA THR A 70 -0.34 -2.65 -33.31
C THR A 70 -0.47 -3.58 -34.50
#